data_AF-A0A351QAJ8-F1
#
_entry.id   AF-A0A351QAJ8-F1
#
_cell.length_a   1.000
_cell.length_b   1.000
_cell.length_c   1.000
_cell.angle_alpha   90.00
_cell.angle_beta   90.00
_cell.angle_gamma   90.00
#
_symmetry.space_group_name_H-M   'P 1'
#
loop_
_entity.id
_entity.type
_entity.pdbx_description
1 polymer ?
#
loop_
_entity_poly.entity_id
_entity_poly.type
_entity_poly.pdbx_seq_one_letter_code
_entity_poly.pdbx_strand_id
1 'polypeptide(L)'
;MAAFGEMMRTGGKLNGRQVIPEIAVKDISVGGTSEEYKAAFAKGGYPKLQGWSYHNMWWITNNSHGAYMARGVHGQAIYIDPAAQMVIARFASTYYASNKYIDPLSIPAYEAVAEYLLNK
;
A
#
# COMPACT_ATOMS: atom_id res chain seq x y z
N MET A 1 7.35 4.10 -11.92
CA MET A 1 6.79 3.54 -10.67
C MET A 1 5.31 3.86 -10.49
N ALA A 2 4.85 5.11 -10.63
CA ALA A 2 3.42 5.42 -10.55
C ALA A 2 2.57 4.62 -11.56
N ALA A 3 3.00 4.51 -12.82
CA ALA A 3 2.32 3.66 -13.82
C ALA A 3 2.24 2.17 -13.43
N PHE A 4 3.22 1.65 -12.69
CA PHE A 4 3.16 0.28 -12.17
C PHE A 4 2.12 0.17 -11.04
N GLY A 5 2.10 1.12 -10.12
CA GLY A 5 1.05 1.18 -9.09
C GLY A 5 -0.34 1.37 -9.68
N GLU A 6 -0.47 2.15 -10.75
CA GLU A 6 -1.74 2.35 -11.46
C GLU A 6 -2.20 1.06 -12.12
N MET A 7 -1.29 0.34 -12.77
CA MET A 7 -1.59 -0.99 -13.30
C MET A 7 -2.11 -1.93 -12.20
N MET A 8 -1.52 -1.91 -11.00
CA MET A 8 -2.04 -2.67 -9.85
C MET A 8 -3.41 -2.15 -9.40
N ARG A 9 -3.63 -0.83 -9.31
CA ARG A 9 -4.92 -0.23 -8.95
C ARG A 9 -6.03 -0.62 -9.93
N THR A 10 -5.72 -0.74 -11.22
CA THR A 10 -6.68 -1.07 -12.28
C THR A 10 -6.68 -2.56 -12.64
N GLY A 11 -6.45 -3.45 -11.68
CA GLY A 11 -6.63 -4.90 -11.87
C GLY A 11 -5.60 -5.54 -12.82
N GLY A 12 -4.40 -4.98 -12.94
CA GLY A 12 -3.30 -5.53 -13.73
C GLY A 12 -3.27 -5.09 -15.20
N LYS A 13 -4.07 -4.07 -15.56
CA LYS A 13 -4.15 -3.53 -16.92
C LYS A 13 -3.21 -2.35 -17.13
N LEU A 14 -2.51 -2.33 -18.26
CA LEU A 14 -1.72 -1.19 -18.73
C LEU A 14 -2.17 -0.85 -20.15
N ASN A 15 -2.63 0.39 -20.38
CA ASN A 15 -3.14 0.85 -21.67
C ASN A 15 -4.19 -0.09 -22.30
N GLY A 16 -5.12 -0.59 -21.49
CA GLY A 16 -6.19 -1.50 -21.92
C GLY A 16 -5.76 -2.97 -22.13
N ARG A 17 -4.47 -3.29 -22.02
CA ARG A 17 -3.95 -4.66 -22.12
C ARG A 17 -3.76 -5.27 -20.74
N GLN A 18 -4.21 -6.52 -20.56
CA GLN A 18 -3.93 -7.30 -19.35
C GLN A 18 -2.44 -7.70 -19.32
N VAL A 19 -1.71 -7.26 -18.29
CA VAL A 19 -0.28 -7.57 -18.09
C VAL A 19 -0.09 -8.52 -16.91
N ILE A 20 -0.74 -8.23 -15.78
CA ILE A 20 -0.77 -9.11 -14.60
C ILE A 20 -2.18 -9.67 -14.50
N PRO A 21 -2.42 -10.99 -14.29
CA PRO A 21 -3.77 -11.52 -14.14
C PRO A 21 -4.57 -10.78 -13.06
N GLU A 22 -5.80 -10.38 -13.37
CA GLU A 22 -6.68 -9.65 -12.43
C GLU A 22 -6.87 -10.44 -11.12
N ILE A 23 -6.97 -11.77 -11.21
CA ILE A 23 -7.08 -12.65 -10.04
C ILE A 23 -5.86 -12.54 -9.10
N ALA A 24 -4.65 -12.35 -9.65
CA ALA A 24 -3.44 -12.20 -8.86
C ALA A 24 -3.38 -10.82 -8.18
N VAL A 25 -3.81 -9.76 -8.88
CA VAL A 25 -3.92 -8.42 -8.29
C VAL A 25 -4.95 -8.42 -7.17
N LYS A 26 -6.11 -9.06 -7.37
CA LYS A 26 -7.14 -9.19 -6.35
C LYS A 26 -6.63 -9.96 -5.12
N ASP A 27 -5.95 -11.08 -5.34
CA ASP A 27 -5.34 -11.84 -4.24
C ASP A 27 -4.34 -10.97 -3.47
N ILE A 28 -3.49 -10.20 -4.15
CA ILE A 28 -2.58 -9.25 -3.50
C ILE A 28 -3.32 -8.18 -2.67
N SER A 29 -4.33 -7.51 -3.24
CA SER A 29 -4.93 -6.32 -2.63
C SER A 29 -5.89 -6.65 -1.49
N VAL A 30 -6.56 -7.81 -1.54
CA VAL A 30 -7.58 -8.21 -0.54
C VAL A 30 -7.36 -9.58 0.08
N GLY A 31 -6.51 -10.45 -0.47
CA GLY A 31 -6.30 -11.81 0.04
C GLY A 31 -5.70 -11.87 1.45
N GLY A 32 -4.96 -10.83 1.84
CA GLY A 32 -4.37 -10.72 3.17
C GLY A 32 -5.23 -10.03 4.23
N THR A 33 -6.52 -9.75 4.00
CA THR A 33 -7.34 -8.95 4.95
C THR A 33 -7.98 -9.77 6.08
N SER A 34 -7.80 -11.09 6.10
CA SER A 34 -8.38 -11.95 7.14
C SER A 34 -7.71 -11.72 8.51
N GLU A 35 -8.44 -12.04 9.58
CA GLU A 35 -7.90 -11.93 10.95
C GLU A 35 -6.68 -12.84 11.17
N GLU A 36 -6.57 -13.95 10.44
CA GLU A 36 -5.39 -14.83 10.49
C GLU A 36 -4.13 -14.09 10.01
N TYR A 37 -4.21 -13.41 8.85
CA TYR A 37 -3.08 -12.64 8.32
C TYR A 37 -2.72 -11.46 9.23
N LYS A 38 -3.72 -10.76 9.79
CA LYS A 38 -3.47 -9.67 10.76
C LYS A 38 -2.81 -10.19 12.03
N ALA A 39 -3.27 -11.32 12.56
CA ALA A 39 -2.69 -11.94 13.75
C ALA A 39 -1.26 -12.44 13.50
N ALA A 40 -0.99 -13.03 12.33
CA ALA A 40 0.36 -13.42 11.93
C ALA A 40 1.29 -12.21 11.82
N PHE A 41 0.82 -11.13 11.18
CA PHE A 41 1.58 -9.88 11.04
C PHE A 41 1.87 -9.20 12.39
N ALA A 42 0.90 -9.20 13.32
CA ALA A 42 1.05 -8.60 14.63
C ALA A 42 2.24 -9.18 15.43
N LYS A 43 2.60 -10.44 15.21
CA LYS A 43 3.79 -11.09 15.82
C LYS A 43 5.10 -10.42 15.42
N GLY A 44 5.14 -9.70 14.30
CA GLY A 44 6.30 -8.94 13.84
C GLY A 44 6.63 -7.70 14.68
N GLY A 45 5.73 -7.28 15.58
CA GLY A 45 6.00 -6.20 16.52
C GLY A 45 6.17 -4.84 15.86
N TYR A 46 5.19 -4.41 15.05
CA TYR A 46 5.15 -3.10 14.40
C TYR A 46 4.11 -2.18 15.06
N PRO A 47 4.46 -1.41 16.12
CA PRO A 47 3.49 -0.62 16.89
C PRO A 47 2.75 0.43 16.07
N LYS A 48 3.33 0.90 14.96
CA LYS A 48 2.76 1.94 14.10
C LYS A 48 1.87 1.40 12.97
N LEU A 49 1.76 0.07 12.84
CA LEU A 49 1.03 -0.62 11.77
C LEU A 49 0.01 -1.59 12.37
N GLN A 50 -0.67 -1.18 13.44
CA GLN A 50 -1.68 -2.02 14.08
C GLN A 50 -2.85 -2.28 13.12
N GLY A 51 -3.31 -3.53 13.08
CA GLY A 51 -4.38 -3.96 12.16
C GLY A 51 -3.93 -4.21 10.72
N TRP A 52 -2.68 -3.93 10.38
CA TRP A 52 -2.14 -4.22 9.05
C TRP A 52 -1.88 -5.71 8.87
N SER A 53 -1.66 -6.10 7.62
CA SER A 53 -1.23 -7.43 7.23
C SER A 53 -0.22 -7.36 6.09
N TYR A 54 0.34 -8.52 5.74
CA TYR A 54 1.27 -8.66 4.63
C TYR A 54 0.94 -9.91 3.84
N HIS A 55 0.86 -9.77 2.51
CA HIS A 55 0.54 -10.88 1.61
C HIS A 55 1.17 -10.66 0.24
N ASN A 56 1.70 -11.72 -0.37
CA ASN A 56 2.29 -11.69 -1.72
C ASN A 56 3.24 -10.52 -2.01
N MET A 57 4.08 -10.16 -1.03
CA MET A 57 5.05 -9.06 -1.09
C MET A 57 4.50 -7.63 -0.91
N TRP A 58 3.25 -7.48 -0.48
CA TRP A 58 2.59 -6.20 -0.26
C TRP A 58 2.14 -6.01 1.19
N TRP A 59 2.23 -4.77 1.67
CA TRP A 59 1.70 -4.35 2.96
C TRP A 59 0.27 -3.86 2.77
N ILE A 60 -0.68 -4.47 3.46
CA ILE A 60 -2.10 -4.16 3.35
C ILE A 60 -2.49 -3.38 4.60
N THR A 61 -3.01 -2.16 4.40
CA THR A 61 -3.30 -1.24 5.50
C THR A 61 -4.50 -1.67 6.33
N ASN A 62 -5.44 -2.38 5.69
CA ASN A 62 -6.78 -2.66 6.22
C ASN A 62 -7.53 -1.39 6.69
N ASN A 63 -7.18 -0.22 6.14
CA ASN A 63 -7.95 1.01 6.34
C ASN A 63 -9.26 0.95 5.54
N SER A 64 -10.14 1.92 5.76
CA SER A 64 -11.45 2.02 5.11
C SER A 64 -11.36 2.13 3.58
N HIS A 65 -10.23 2.59 3.04
CA HIS A 65 -10.02 2.78 1.60
C HIS A 65 -9.53 1.53 0.89
N GLY A 66 -9.17 0.47 1.63
CA GLY A 66 -8.55 -0.72 1.07
C GLY A 66 -7.15 -0.44 0.51
N ALA A 67 -6.43 0.53 1.10
CA ALA A 67 -5.12 0.90 0.60
C ALA A 67 -4.07 -0.20 0.87
N TYR A 68 -3.12 -0.33 -0.05
CA TYR A 68 -2.01 -1.28 0.07
C TYR A 68 -0.76 -0.69 -0.58
N MET A 69 0.42 -1.19 -0.18
CA MET A 69 1.66 -0.55 -0.58
C MET A 69 2.88 -1.48 -0.63
N ALA A 70 3.79 -1.16 -1.55
CA ALA A 70 5.15 -1.66 -1.55
C ALA A 70 6.04 -0.66 -0.78
N ARG A 71 6.96 -1.17 0.04
CA ARG A 71 7.78 -0.37 0.96
C ARG A 71 9.25 -0.72 0.80
N GLY A 72 10.10 0.30 0.80
CA GLY A 72 11.55 0.15 0.81
C GLY A 72 12.19 1.05 1.87
N VAL A 73 13.34 0.61 2.38
CA VAL A 73 14.15 1.39 3.33
C VAL A 73 14.54 2.76 2.75
N HIS A 74 14.92 3.69 3.61
CA HIS A 74 15.21 5.08 3.24
C HIS A 74 14.00 5.84 2.65
N GLY A 75 12.79 5.30 2.79
CA GLY A 75 11.53 5.99 2.50
C GLY A 75 10.95 5.76 1.12
N GLN A 76 11.36 4.70 0.41
CA GLN A 76 10.73 4.33 -0.86
C GLN A 76 9.30 3.82 -0.60
N ALA A 77 8.34 4.24 -1.43
CA ALA A 77 6.99 3.71 -1.37
C ALA A 77 6.29 3.73 -2.73
N ILE A 78 5.45 2.73 -2.95
CA ILE A 78 4.33 2.79 -3.90
C ILE A 78 3.08 2.60 -3.07
N TYR A 79 2.35 3.67 -2.78
CA TYR A 79 1.09 3.64 -2.05
C TYR A 79 -0.06 3.68 -3.04
N ILE A 80 -0.99 2.74 -2.92
CA ILE A 80 -2.14 2.60 -3.81
C ILE A 80 -3.40 2.72 -2.95
N ASP A 81 -4.24 3.69 -3.28
CA ASP A 81 -5.55 3.90 -2.68
C ASP A 81 -6.62 3.70 -3.75
N PRO A 82 -7.29 2.53 -3.76
CA PRO A 82 -8.35 2.25 -4.72
C PRO A 82 -9.56 3.18 -4.59
N ALA A 83 -9.94 3.56 -3.35
CA ALA A 83 -11.10 4.39 -3.09
C ALA A 83 -10.91 5.81 -3.64
N ALA A 84 -9.77 6.43 -3.35
CA ALA A 84 -9.41 7.76 -3.87
C ALA A 84 -8.90 7.73 -5.33
N GLN A 85 -8.89 6.56 -5.97
CA GLN A 85 -8.33 6.34 -7.31
C GLN A 85 -6.91 6.90 -7.47
N MET A 86 -6.07 6.73 -6.44
CA MET A 86 -4.80 7.41 -6.30
C MET A 86 -3.62 6.44 -6.21
N VAL A 87 -2.49 6.84 -6.80
CA VAL A 87 -1.19 6.18 -6.62
C VAL A 87 -0.14 7.22 -6.29
N ILE A 88 0.62 6.98 -5.20
CA ILE A 88 1.80 7.77 -4.84
C ILE A 88 3.05 6.92 -5.05
N ALA A 89 3.93 7.37 -5.93
CA ALA A 89 5.29 6.83 -6.04
C ALA A 89 6.25 7.80 -5.35
N ARG A 90 6.79 7.39 -4.19
CA ARG A 90 7.75 8.18 -3.42
C ARG A 90 9.15 7.58 -3.55
N PHE A 91 10.09 8.42 -3.97
CA PHE A 91 11.52 8.16 -3.86
C PHE A 91 12.09 9.08 -2.79
N ALA A 92 12.92 8.52 -1.91
CA ALA A 92 13.54 9.27 -0.83
C ALA A 92 14.93 8.74 -0.51
N SER A 93 15.68 9.49 0.30
CA SER A 93 17.01 9.13 0.76
C SER A 93 17.15 9.41 2.25
N THR A 94 16.11 9.10 3.03
CA THR A 94 16.07 9.35 4.47
C THR A 94 17.29 8.76 5.15
N TYR A 95 17.98 9.55 5.98
CA TYR A 95 19.24 9.14 6.63
C TYR A 95 19.13 7.79 7.34
N TYR A 96 18.10 7.58 8.15
CA TYR A 96 17.84 6.29 8.76
C TYR A 96 17.11 5.34 7.80
N ALA A 97 17.69 4.17 7.57
CA ALA A 97 17.15 3.16 6.67
C ALA A 97 15.77 2.63 7.12
N SER A 98 15.57 2.40 8.41
CA SER A 98 14.38 1.73 8.93
C SER A 98 13.11 2.58 8.78
N ASN A 99 12.06 1.97 8.23
CA ASN A 99 10.76 2.62 8.05
C ASN A 99 10.10 3.05 9.37
N LYS A 100 10.50 2.50 10.52
CA LYS A 100 9.96 2.93 11.83
C LYS A 100 10.12 4.43 12.11
N TYR A 101 11.12 5.07 11.51
CA TYR A 101 11.37 6.50 11.63
C TYR A 101 10.60 7.34 10.59
N ILE A 102 10.01 6.69 9.59
CA ILE A 102 9.38 7.31 8.42
C ILE A 102 7.86 7.16 8.49
N ASP A 103 7.37 5.99 8.91
CA ASP A 103 5.95 5.62 8.99
C ASP A 103 5.09 6.65 9.71
N PRO A 104 5.49 7.22 10.87
CA PRO A 104 4.67 8.18 11.59
C PRO A 104 4.41 9.50 10.81
N LEU A 105 5.19 9.77 9.77
CA LEU A 105 5.06 10.97 8.95
C LEU A 105 4.43 10.66 7.60
N SER A 106 4.96 9.65 6.89
CA SER A 106 4.58 9.44 5.50
C SER A 106 3.21 8.78 5.34
N ILE A 107 2.84 7.83 6.20
CA ILE A 107 1.56 7.12 6.06
C ILE A 107 0.39 8.10 6.27
N PRO A 108 0.34 8.91 7.37
CA PRO A 108 -0.72 9.90 7.53
C PRO A 108 -0.75 10.94 6.41
N ALA A 109 0.41 11.32 5.86
CA ALA A 109 0.47 12.24 4.73
C ALA A 109 -0.18 11.67 3.47
N TYR A 110 -0.02 10.36 3.19
CA TYR A 110 -0.68 9.73 2.05
C TYR A 110 -2.20 9.65 2.23
N GLU A 111 -2.64 9.25 3.42
CA GLU A 111 -4.07 9.20 3.77
C GLU A 111 -4.71 10.59 3.68
N ALA A 112 -4.05 11.64 4.17
CA ALA A 112 -4.56 13.00 4.05
C ALA A 112 -4.75 13.47 2.59
N VAL A 113 -3.87 13.05 1.68
CA VAL A 113 -4.05 13.36 0.24
C VAL A 113 -5.22 12.57 -0.34
N ALA A 114 -5.37 11.29 0.03
CA ALA A 114 -6.52 10.48 -0.39
C ALA A 114 -7.85 11.09 0.06
N GLU A 115 -7.94 11.47 1.34
CA GLU A 115 -9.11 12.15 1.92
C GLU A 115 -9.42 13.47 1.20
N TYR A 116 -8.38 14.25 0.87
CA TYR A 116 -8.58 15.48 0.11
C TYR A 116 -9.17 15.22 -1.29
N LEU A 117 -8.72 14.17 -1.98
CA LEU A 117 -9.21 13.81 -3.32
C LEU A 117 -10.63 13.27 -3.31
N LEU A 118 -11.05 12.57 -2.24
CA LEU A 118 -12.43 12.07 -2.11
C LEU A 118 -13.46 13.19 -1.91
N ASN A 119 -13.03 14.35 -1.43
CA ASN A 119 -13.90 15.51 -1.14
C ASN A 119 -13.91 16.56 -2.29
N LYS A 120 -13.47 16.17 -3.48
CA LYS A 120 -13.41 17.02 -4.69
C LYS A 120 -14.44 16.59 -5.72
#